data_AF-A0A7V3LGS4-F1
#
_entry.id   AF-A0A7V3LGS4-F1
#
_cell.length_a   1.000
_cell.length_b   1.000
_cell.length_c   1.000
_cell.angle_alpha   90.00
_cell.angle_beta   90.00
_cell.angle_gamma   90.00
#
_symmetry.space_group_name_H-M   'P 1'
#
loop_
_entity.id
_entity.type
_entity.pdbx_description
1 polymer ?
#
loop_
_entity_poly.entity_id
_entity_poly.type
_entity_poly.pdbx_seq_one_letter_code
_entity_poly.pdbx_strand_id
1 'polypeptide(L)' 'MQFSRRLDGLAPYLFAEIERKIAEKRKAGVEVISLGIGDPDIPTPSYIVEEMQRQVADARNHRYPSNWGLP' A
#
# COMPACT_ATOMS: atom_id res chain seq x y z
N MET A 1 22.23 -14.47 15.40
CA MET A 1 21.39 -14.88 14.25
C MET A 1 22.12 -14.50 12.99
N GLN A 2 22.13 -15.37 11.98
CA GLN A 2 22.75 -15.10 10.68
C GLN A 2 21.67 -15.09 9.61
N PHE A 3 21.59 -14.00 8.85
CA PHE A 3 20.64 -13.83 7.76
C PHE A 3 21.12 -14.58 6.50
N SER A 4 20.20 -14.81 5.55
CA SER A 4 20.56 -15.45 4.28
C SER A 4 21.35 -14.49 3.39
N ARG A 5 22.32 -15.00 2.61
CA ARG A 5 23.14 -14.19 1.68
C ARG A 5 22.33 -13.37 0.66
N ARG A 6 21.10 -13.78 0.33
CA ARG A 6 20.23 -13.03 -0.58
C ARG A 6 19.79 -11.69 0.02
N LEU A 7 19.70 -11.60 1.36
CA LEU A 7 19.31 -10.38 2.06
C LEU A 7 20.42 -9.33 2.04
N ASP A 8 21.68 -9.74 1.91
CA ASP A 8 22.83 -8.81 1.90
C ASP A 8 22.78 -7.84 0.69
N GLY A 9 22.09 -8.21 -0.39
CA GLY A 9 21.93 -7.38 -1.59
C GLY A 9 20.68 -6.51 -1.61
N LEU A 10 19.82 -6.58 -0.59
CA LEU A 10 18.61 -5.75 -0.55
C LEU A 10 18.96 -4.33 -0.11
N ALA A 11 18.80 -3.37 -1.03
CA ALA A 11 18.93 -1.96 -0.69
C ALA A 11 17.85 -1.52 0.32
N PRO A 12 18.14 -0.53 1.18
CA PRO A 12 17.12 0.08 2.03
C PRO A 12 15.93 0.59 1.21
N TYR A 13 14.73 0.48 1.77
CA TYR A 13 13.52 0.96 1.12
C TYR A 13 13.53 2.50 1.03
N LEU A 14 13.85 3.01 -0.15
CA LEU A 14 14.04 4.45 -0.40
C LEU A 14 12.87 5.30 0.09
N PHE A 15 11.63 4.85 -0.14
CA PHE A 15 10.45 5.62 0.21
C PHE A 15 10.26 5.78 1.73
N ALA A 16 10.67 4.82 2.56
CA ALA A 16 10.62 4.99 4.01
C ALA A 16 11.47 6.18 4.49
N GLU A 17 12.66 6.36 3.93
CA GLU A 17 13.50 7.52 4.26
C GLU A 17 12.92 8.84 3.75
N ILE A 18 12.28 8.82 2.57
CA ILE A 18 11.59 9.99 2.03
C ILE A 18 10.39 10.36 2.92
N GLU A 19 9.55 9.40 3.28
CA GLU A 19 8.39 9.60 4.17
C GLU A 19 8.81 10.14 5.53
N ARG A 20 9.90 9.63 6.12
CA ARG A 20 10.45 10.14 7.37
C ARG A 20 10.82 11.63 7.26
N LYS A 21 11.54 12.02 6.20
CA LYS A 21 11.92 13.41 5.95
C LYS A 21 10.70 14.30 5.71
N ILE A 22 9.70 13.81 4.96
CA ILE A 22 8.44 14.54 4.72
C ILE A 22 7.71 14.78 6.05
N ALA A 23 7.62 13.76 6.91
CA ALA A 23 6.98 13.88 8.23
C ALA A 23 7.70 14.88 9.14
N GLU A 24 9.04 14.85 9.18
CA GLU A 24 9.87 15.82 9.92
C GLU A 24 9.64 17.25 9.42
N LYS A 25 9.60 17.46 8.10
CA LYS A 25 9.35 18.77 7.48
C LYS A 25 7.94 19.28 7.76
N ARG A 26 6.92 18.44 7.64
CA ARG A 26 5.53 18.77 7.99
C ARG A 26 5.42 19.17 9.47
N LYS A 27 6.08 18.43 10.38
CA LYS A 27 6.12 18.76 11.82
C LYS A 27 6.79 20.12 12.09
N ALA A 28 7.77 20.50 11.26
CA ALA A 28 8.40 21.81 11.29
C ALA A 28 7.58 22.93 10.63
N GLY A 29 6.34 22.66 10.20
CA GLY A 29 5.47 23.63 9.54
C GLY A 29 5.80 23.89 8.07
N VAL A 30 6.65 23.07 7.45
CA VAL A 30 6.99 23.18 6.03
C VAL A 30 5.91 22.49 5.20
N GLU A 31 5.32 23.23 4.26
CA GLU A 31 4.45 22.67 3.24
C GLU A 31 5.27 21.83 2.25
N VAL A 32 4.88 20.57 2.05
CA VAL A 32 5.57 19.63 1.17
C VAL A 32 4.64 19.24 0.04
N ILE A 33 5.02 19.62 -1.19
CA ILE A 33 4.33 19.19 -2.41
C ILE A 33 4.88 17.83 -2.82
N SER A 34 4.01 16.82 -2.85
CA SER A 34 4.38 15.45 -3.21
C SER A 34 4.22 15.23 -4.72
N LEU A 35 5.35 15.10 -5.42
CA LEU A 35 5.41 14.70 -6.83
C LEU A 35 6.17 13.37 -7.03
N GLY A 36 6.51 12.69 -5.93
CA GLY A 36 7.45 11.56 -5.92
C GLY A 36 6.81 10.17 -5.92
N ILE A 37 5.52 10.07 -5.58
CA ILE A 37 4.78 8.81 -5.53
C ILE A 37 3.56 8.97 -6.43
N GLY A 38 3.40 8.04 -7.38
CA GLY A 38 2.26 7.99 -8.29
C GLY A 38 0.99 7.46 -7.64
N ASP A 39 0.69 7.90 -6.41
CA ASP A 39 -0.54 7.56 -5.71
C ASP A 39 -1.67 8.43 -6.26
N PRO A 40 -2.78 7.84 -6.77
CA PRO A 40 -3.91 8.63 -7.27
C PRO A 40 -4.50 9.54 -6.20
N ASP A 41 -4.78 10.79 -6.57
CA ASP A 41 -5.46 11.77 -5.73
C ASP A 41 -6.99 11.64 -5.79
N ILE A 42 -7.51 10.92 -6.79
CA ILE A 42 -8.94 10.64 -6.95
C ILE A 42 -9.34 9.34 -6.22
N PRO A 43 -10.52 9.31 -5.60
CA PRO A 43 -10.99 8.12 -4.89
C PRO A 43 -11.31 6.99 -5.87
N THR A 44 -11.30 5.75 -5.35
CA THR A 44 -11.84 4.60 -6.08
C THR A 44 -13.31 4.86 -6.47
N PRO A 45 -13.73 4.57 -7.71
CA PRO A 45 -15.11 4.74 -8.14
C PRO A 45 -16.12 4.06 -7.20
N SER A 46 -17.23 4.74 -6.88
CA SER A 46 -18.17 4.29 -5.85
C SER A 46 -18.76 2.91 -6.13
N TYR A 47 -19.07 2.60 -7.39
CA TYR A 47 -19.64 1.30 -7.76
C TYR A 47 -18.69 0.12 -7.46
N ILE A 48 -17.37 0.34 -7.48
CA ILE A 48 -16.38 -0.68 -7.10
C ILE A 48 -16.40 -0.89 -5.59
N VAL A 49 -16.44 0.22 -4.84
CA VAL A 49 -16.48 0.18 -3.36
C VAL A 49 -17.76 -0.50 -2.87
N GLU A 50 -18.90 -0.16 -3.47
CA GLU A 50 -20.19 -0.77 -3.16
C GLU A 50 -20.21 -2.27 -3.48
N GLU A 51 -19.67 -2.68 -4.63
CA GLU A 51 -19.60 -4.09 -5.00
C GLU A 51 -18.69 -4.86 -4.05
N MET A 52 -17.52 -4.31 -3.70
CA MET A 52 -16.64 -4.89 -2.70
C MET A 52 -17.36 -5.07 -1.35
N GLN A 53 -18.11 -4.06 -0.88
CA GLN A 53 -18.89 -4.16 0.36
C GLN A 53 -19.92 -5.29 0.29
N ARG A 54 -20.65 -5.41 -0.83
CA ARG A 54 -21.61 -6.50 -1.05
C ARG A 54 -20.94 -7.88 -1.00
N GLN A 55 -19.82 -8.03 -1.70
CA GLN A 55 -19.09 -9.31 -1.75
C GLN A 55 -18.43 -9.68 -0.42
N VAL A 56 -17.94 -8.70 0.35
CA VAL A 56 -17.37 -8.93 1.69
C VAL A 56 -18.44 -9.42 2.67
N ALA A 57 -19.68 -8.93 2.55
CA ALA A 57 -20.79 -9.38 3.38
C ALA A 57 -21.24 -10.83 3.10
N ASP A 58 -20.87 -11.41 1.96
CA ASP A 58 -21.19 -12.79 1.61
C ASP A 58 -20.21 -13.78 2.26
N ALA A 59 -20.70 -14.56 3.23
CA ALA A 59 -19.91 -15.56 3.95
C ALA A 59 -19.28 -16.65 3.05
N ARG A 60 -19.80 -16.85 1.83
CA ARG A 60 -19.21 -17.78 0.84
C ARG A 60 -17.82 -17.32 0.40
N ASN A 61 -17.57 -16.01 0.37
CA ASN A 61 -16.31 -15.42 -0.04
C ASN A 61 -15.23 -15.44 1.04
N HIS A 62 -15.55 -15.89 2.27
CA HIS A 62 -14.60 -15.92 3.38
C HIS A 62 -13.67 -17.15 3.35
N ARG A 63 -13.99 -18.13 2.51
CA ARG A 63 -13.18 -19.34 2.35
C ARG A 63 -12.05 -19.09 1.35
N TYR A 64 -11.02 -19.93 1.43
CA TYR A 64 -9.92 -19.87 0.48
C TYR A 64 -10.42 -20.03 -0.96
N PRO A 65 -10.03 -19.12 -1.87
CA PRO A 65 -10.25 -19.31 -3.29
C PRO A 65 -9.27 -20.35 -3.85
N SER A 66 -9.39 -20.64 -5.15
CA SER A 66 -8.32 -21.37 -5.84
C SER A 66 -7.02 -20.56 -5.84
N ASN A 67 -5.89 -21.24 -6.04
CA ASN A 67 -4.59 -20.59 -6.19
C ASN A 67 -4.50 -19.65 -7.43
N TRP A 68 -5.44 -19.78 -8.38
CA TRP A 68 -5.55 -18.92 -9.55
C TRP A 68 -6.55 -17.77 -9.38
N GLY A 69 -7.25 -17.72 -8.24
CA GLY A 69 -8.36 -16.79 -8.00
C GLY A 69 -9.73 -17.38 -8.36
N LEU A 70 -10.73 -16.52 -8.48
CA LEU A 70 -12.03 -16.87 -9.04
C LEU A 70 -11.94 -16.85 -10.59
N PRO A 71 -12.63 -17.77 -11.30
CA PRO A 71 -12.65 -17.78 -12.77
C PRO A 71 -13.31 -16.55 -13.37
#